data_AF-A0A2A6CY24-F1
#
_entry.id   AF-A0A2A6CY24-F1
#
_cell.length_a   1.000
_cell.length_b   1.000
_cell.length_c   1.000
_cell.angle_alpha   90.00
_cell.angle_beta   90.00
_cell.angle_gamma   90.00
#
_symmetry.space_group_name_H-M   'P 1'
#
loop_
_entity.id
_entity.type
_entity.pdbx_description
1 polymer ?
#
loop_
_entity_poly.entity_id
_entity_poly.type
_entity_poly.pdbx_seq_one_letter_code
_entity_poly.pdbx_strand_id
1 'polypeptide(L)'
;MPAENGSSSSEFIPASAVREIKQEFEAIIDDQAKRIRKMQTSLDKLREDNEGLKERMAKIDAILAQARVIEEPQSPKVIKKAQPTMGKQVQPAVVKPAEPAFVQRSQSAIVKQPPPQVSKPVQPSILKTSPVLQSALKKNTTPLPKSKIAIEEECTLKCTKLKMENSSIITGATYTLCGGVKNLNESRKRICNFFKEWIYKAIFDYPTVDIACAFSFCDGQDRQGCEQQCYQSAHKFDSAIVKKHRNTLSQREPDVDVEACEKECKIDCGKNDCSKECTLWCSIHFEYENRKEYEAEFKELMRRWRSLHPE
;
A
#
# COMPACT_ATOMS: atom_id res chain seq x y z
N MET A 1 41.80 52.10 -6.50
CA MET A 1 40.80 51.52 -5.58
C MET A 1 39.50 52.28 -5.77
N PRO A 2 38.45 51.69 -6.38
CA PRO A 2 37.14 52.34 -6.45
C PRO A 2 36.34 52.01 -5.18
N ALA A 3 35.77 53.04 -4.57
CA ALA A 3 34.87 52.94 -3.44
C ALA A 3 33.45 52.65 -3.96
N GLU A 4 32.95 51.43 -3.69
CA GLU A 4 31.55 51.08 -3.95
C GLU A 4 30.68 51.60 -2.81
N ASN A 5 30.06 52.77 -3.03
CA ASN A 5 28.97 53.27 -2.20
C ASN A 5 27.68 52.51 -2.53
N GLY A 6 27.54 51.32 -1.98
CA GLY A 6 26.30 50.54 -2.00
C GLY A 6 25.29 51.09 -0.99
N SER A 7 24.57 52.16 -1.36
CA SER A 7 23.40 52.65 -0.62
C SER A 7 22.27 51.61 -0.73
N SER A 8 22.24 50.65 0.20
CA SER A 8 21.15 49.68 0.34
C SER A 8 19.89 50.41 0.82
N SER A 9 19.06 50.81 -0.14
CA SER A 9 17.70 51.27 0.12
C SER A 9 16.87 50.08 0.58
N SER A 10 16.63 49.95 1.89
CA SER A 10 15.69 48.98 2.42
C SER A 10 14.27 49.37 2.00
N GLU A 11 13.68 48.67 1.05
CA GLU A 11 12.25 48.79 0.75
C GLU A 11 11.44 48.32 1.96
N PHE A 12 10.75 49.25 2.60
CA PHE A 12 9.80 48.95 3.66
C PHE A 12 8.51 48.41 3.04
N ILE A 13 8.13 47.18 3.41
CA ILE A 13 6.83 46.61 3.03
C ILE A 13 5.73 47.37 3.77
N PRO A 14 4.72 47.92 3.08
CA PRO A 14 3.61 48.62 3.72
C PRO A 14 2.84 47.72 4.68
N ALA A 15 2.42 48.26 5.83
CA ALA A 15 1.63 47.52 6.82
C ALA A 15 0.27 47.01 6.28
N SER A 16 -0.25 47.62 5.21
CA SER A 16 -1.43 47.12 4.49
C SER A 16 -1.17 45.77 3.83
N ALA A 17 -0.05 45.61 3.13
CA ALA A 17 0.33 44.36 2.46
C ALA A 17 0.53 43.22 3.47
N VAL A 18 1.12 43.51 4.64
CA VAL A 18 1.28 42.52 5.71
C VAL A 18 -0.07 42.04 6.25
N ARG A 19 -1.06 42.93 6.37
CA ARG A 19 -2.42 42.57 6.82
C ARG A 19 -3.16 41.70 5.80
N GLU A 20 -3.03 42.00 4.51
CA GLU A 20 -3.64 41.21 3.43
C GLU A 20 -3.04 39.80 3.38
N ILE A 21 -1.72 39.68 3.43
CA ILE A 21 -1.02 38.38 3.47
C ILE A 21 -1.48 37.56 4.70
N LYS A 22 -1.63 38.21 5.86
CA LYS A 22 -2.12 37.53 7.07
C LYS A 22 -3.54 36.99 6.88
N GLN A 23 -4.44 37.78 6.30
CA GLN A 23 -5.82 37.35 6.04
C GLN A 23 -5.89 36.19 5.04
N GLU A 24 -5.09 36.22 3.97
CA GLU A 24 -5.00 35.10 3.04
C GLU A 24 -4.49 33.81 3.71
N PHE A 25 -3.49 33.94 4.59
CA PHE A 25 -2.93 32.80 5.30
C PHE A 25 -3.94 32.18 6.29
N GLU A 26 -4.69 33.01 7.02
CA GLU A 26 -5.77 32.56 7.90
C GLU A 26 -6.87 31.82 7.11
N ALA A 27 -7.27 32.33 5.94
CA ALA A 27 -8.25 31.66 5.08
C ALA A 27 -7.77 30.30 4.57
N ILE A 28 -6.47 30.16 4.26
CA ILE A 28 -5.87 28.88 3.86
C ILE A 28 -5.89 27.89 5.03
N ILE A 29 -5.53 28.33 6.24
CA ILE A 29 -5.56 27.48 7.43
C ILE A 29 -6.98 26.96 7.68
N ASP A 30 -7.99 27.82 7.56
CA ASP A 30 -9.39 27.44 7.76
C ASP A 30 -9.89 26.42 6.71
N ASP A 31 -9.51 26.58 5.44
CA ASP A 31 -9.83 25.60 4.39
C ASP A 31 -9.17 24.25 4.67
N GLN A 32 -7.89 24.24 5.06
CA GLN A 32 -7.19 23.02 5.41
C GLN A 32 -7.82 22.33 6.64
N ALA A 33 -8.16 23.08 7.68
CA ALA A 33 -8.85 22.55 8.85
C ALA A 33 -10.23 21.96 8.50
N LYS A 34 -10.93 22.52 7.52
CA LYS A 34 -12.20 21.97 7.02
C LYS A 34 -11.99 20.64 6.27
N ARG A 35 -10.95 20.55 5.42
CA ARG A 35 -10.59 19.30 4.73
C ARG A 35 -10.17 18.20 5.69
N ILE A 36 -9.36 18.52 6.69
CA ILE A 36 -8.93 17.59 7.74
C ILE A 36 -10.16 17.03 8.48
N ARG A 37 -11.09 17.89 8.89
CA ARG A 37 -12.34 17.44 9.53
C ARG A 37 -13.15 16.51 8.64
N LYS A 38 -13.26 16.82 7.34
CA LYS A 38 -13.96 15.94 6.39
C LYS A 38 -13.28 14.56 6.26
N MET A 39 -11.94 14.54 6.19
CA MET A 39 -11.19 13.28 6.15
C MET A 39 -11.35 12.48 7.45
N GLN A 40 -11.33 13.13 8.61
CA GLN A 40 -11.59 12.49 9.90
C GLN A 40 -12.96 11.83 9.93
N THR A 41 -14.02 12.54 9.51
CA THR A 41 -15.36 11.96 9.40
C THR A 41 -15.42 10.75 8.45
N SER A 42 -14.71 10.81 7.32
CA SER A 42 -14.61 9.65 6.41
C SER A 42 -13.87 8.47 7.03
N LEU A 43 -12.82 8.73 7.81
CA LEU A 43 -12.05 7.70 8.51
C LEU A 43 -12.89 7.03 9.61
N ASP A 44 -13.65 7.81 10.38
CA ASP A 44 -14.54 7.29 11.42
C ASP A 44 -15.63 6.39 10.81
N LYS A 45 -16.19 6.79 9.66
CA LYS A 45 -17.16 5.96 8.93
C LYS A 45 -16.55 4.63 8.45
N LEU A 46 -15.33 4.66 7.89
CA LEU A 46 -14.63 3.43 7.49
C LEU A 46 -14.33 2.51 8.67
N ARG A 47 -14.04 3.10 9.84
CA ARG A 47 -13.85 2.34 11.08
C ARG A 47 -15.14 1.64 11.52
N GLU A 48 -16.27 2.34 11.47
CA GLU A 48 -17.59 1.76 11.75
C GLU A 48 -17.93 0.63 10.78
N ASP A 49 -17.74 0.84 9.48
CA ASP A 49 -17.96 -0.17 8.44
C ASP A 49 -17.09 -1.42 8.66
N ASN A 50 -15.82 -1.24 9.06
CA ASN A 50 -14.90 -2.34 9.37
C ASN A 50 -15.34 -3.16 10.59
N GLU A 51 -15.83 -2.52 11.66
CA GLU A 51 -16.38 -3.24 12.81
C GLU A 51 -17.65 -4.03 12.42
N GLY A 52 -18.50 -3.47 11.56
CA GLY A 52 -19.65 -4.18 10.99
C GLY A 52 -19.26 -5.40 10.13
N LEU A 53 -18.16 -5.30 9.37
CA LEU A 53 -17.62 -6.44 8.61
C LEU A 53 -17.07 -7.54 9.53
N LYS A 54 -16.35 -7.18 10.60
CA LYS A 54 -15.88 -8.16 11.60
C LYS A 54 -17.03 -8.93 12.24
N GLU A 55 -18.13 -8.25 12.58
CA GLU A 55 -19.32 -8.93 13.12
C GLU A 55 -19.93 -9.92 12.10
N ARG A 56 -19.98 -9.54 10.82
CA ARG A 56 -20.46 -10.44 9.75
C ARG A 56 -19.56 -11.65 9.55
N MET A 57 -18.24 -11.47 9.60
CA MET A 57 -17.28 -12.56 9.52
C MET A 57 -17.45 -13.53 10.69
N ALA A 58 -17.58 -13.01 11.93
CA ALA A 58 -17.83 -13.85 13.10
C ALA A 58 -19.13 -14.67 12.99
N LYS A 59 -20.19 -14.12 12.37
CA LYS A 59 -21.42 -14.87 12.09
C LYS A 59 -21.20 -15.99 11.06
N ILE A 60 -20.41 -15.74 10.02
CA ILE A 60 -20.06 -16.76 9.03
C ILE A 60 -19.27 -17.89 9.69
N ASP A 61 -18.28 -17.56 10.52
CA ASP A 61 -17.50 -18.56 11.26
C ASP A 61 -18.37 -19.41 12.19
N ALA A 62 -19.35 -18.80 12.86
CA ALA A 62 -20.32 -19.52 13.69
C ALA A 62 -21.20 -20.48 12.86
N ILE A 63 -21.62 -20.07 11.65
CA ILE A 63 -22.39 -20.94 10.73
C ILE A 63 -21.52 -22.11 10.25
N LEU A 64 -20.27 -21.85 9.88
CA LEU A 64 -19.32 -22.89 9.45
C LEU A 64 -19.04 -23.89 10.58
N ALA A 65 -18.93 -23.41 11.82
CA ALA A 65 -18.76 -24.27 12.99
C ALA A 65 -20.00 -25.18 13.21
N GLN A 66 -21.22 -24.64 13.04
CA GLN A 66 -22.45 -25.44 13.12
C GLN A 66 -22.55 -26.48 12.01
N ALA A 67 -22.16 -26.13 10.77
CA ALA A 67 -22.18 -27.05 9.64
C ALA A 67 -21.26 -28.27 9.86
N ARG A 68 -20.09 -28.07 10.50
CA ARG A 68 -19.16 -29.17 10.84
C ARG A 68 -19.76 -30.21 11.79
N VAL A 69 -20.66 -29.80 12.70
CA VAL A 69 -21.34 -30.74 13.62
C VAL A 69 -22.32 -31.65 12.87
N ILE A 70 -22.89 -31.18 11.75
CA ILE A 70 -23.82 -31.97 10.94
C ILE A 70 -23.09 -33.05 10.14
N GLU A 71 -21.85 -32.78 9.74
CA GLU A 71 -21.04 -33.71 8.94
C GLU A 71 -20.38 -34.82 9.77
N GLU A 72 -20.43 -34.77 11.11
CA GLU A 72 -19.93 -35.88 11.92
C GLU A 72 -20.86 -37.09 11.71
N PRO A 73 -20.43 -38.10 10.92
CA PRO A 73 -21.31 -39.17 10.53
C PRO A 73 -21.66 -39.93 11.81
N GLN A 74 -22.95 -39.95 12.15
CA GLN A 74 -23.51 -40.86 13.14
C GLN A 74 -23.00 -42.25 12.75
N SER A 75 -21.98 -42.72 13.45
CA SER A 75 -21.35 -44.00 13.18
C SER A 75 -22.48 -45.02 13.15
N PRO A 76 -22.70 -45.71 12.02
CA PRO A 76 -23.86 -46.56 11.87
C PRO A 76 -23.79 -47.58 13.01
N LYS A 77 -24.79 -47.54 13.90
CA LYS A 77 -24.96 -48.57 14.93
C LYS A 77 -24.95 -49.90 14.20
N VAL A 78 -23.82 -50.61 14.29
CA VAL A 78 -23.68 -51.95 13.74
C VAL A 78 -24.67 -52.80 14.52
N ILE A 79 -25.87 -52.99 13.96
CA ILE A 79 -26.78 -54.02 14.39
C ILE A 79 -26.02 -55.32 14.13
N LYS A 80 -25.51 -55.93 15.21
CA LYS A 80 -24.89 -57.24 15.18
C LYS A 80 -25.91 -58.21 14.58
N LYS A 81 -25.81 -58.47 13.27
CA LYS A 81 -26.55 -59.56 12.64
C LYS A 81 -26.08 -60.86 13.31
N ALA A 82 -27.05 -61.64 13.78
CA ALA A 82 -26.81 -62.97 14.30
C ALA A 82 -26.02 -63.80 13.27
N GLN A 83 -24.98 -64.49 13.75
CA GLN A 83 -24.17 -65.39 12.93
C GLN A 83 -25.07 -66.44 12.27
N PRO A 84 -24.99 -66.63 10.94
CA PRO A 84 -25.55 -67.81 10.30
C PRO A 84 -24.62 -69.00 10.56
N THR A 85 -25.21 -70.09 11.03
CA THR A 85 -24.58 -71.39 11.24
C THR A 85 -24.01 -71.92 9.92
N MET A 86 -22.76 -72.40 9.95
CA MET A 86 -22.00 -72.83 8.76
C MET A 86 -22.68 -73.98 8.01
N GLY A 87 -23.04 -73.73 6.76
CA GLY A 87 -23.33 -74.74 5.74
C GLY A 87 -22.11 -74.95 4.83
N LYS A 88 -21.80 -76.22 4.56
CA LYS A 88 -20.62 -76.75 3.86
C LYS A 88 -20.19 -75.95 2.62
N GLN A 89 -18.88 -75.70 2.58
CA GLN A 89 -18.10 -75.16 1.47
C GLN A 89 -18.08 -76.14 0.30
N VAL A 90 -18.59 -75.73 -0.87
CA VAL A 90 -18.40 -76.39 -2.16
C VAL A 90 -17.39 -75.57 -2.97
N GLN A 91 -16.40 -76.24 -3.54
CA GLN A 91 -15.27 -75.65 -4.28
C GLN A 91 -15.75 -74.89 -5.54
N PRO A 92 -15.12 -73.76 -5.91
CA PRO A 92 -15.40 -73.11 -7.18
C PRO A 92 -14.60 -73.73 -8.33
N ALA A 93 -15.30 -73.98 -9.43
CA ALA A 93 -14.72 -74.37 -10.71
C ALA A 93 -13.99 -73.17 -11.37
N VAL A 94 -12.83 -73.45 -11.93
CA VAL A 94 -12.00 -72.51 -12.70
C VAL A 94 -12.72 -72.19 -14.03
N VAL A 95 -13.18 -70.95 -14.19
CA VAL A 95 -13.69 -70.42 -15.46
C VAL A 95 -12.61 -69.56 -16.11
N LYS A 96 -12.30 -69.87 -17.37
CA LYS A 96 -11.31 -69.17 -18.19
C LYS A 96 -11.67 -67.68 -18.38
N PRO A 97 -10.68 -66.78 -18.52
CA PRO A 97 -10.95 -65.37 -18.79
C PRO A 97 -11.51 -65.19 -20.22
N ALA A 98 -12.59 -64.44 -20.35
CA ALA A 98 -13.10 -63.96 -21.63
C ALA A 98 -12.38 -62.65 -22.01
N GLU A 99 -12.07 -62.54 -23.30
CA GLU A 99 -11.40 -61.40 -23.96
C GLU A 99 -12.15 -60.07 -23.76
N PRO A 100 -11.44 -58.93 -23.62
CA PRO A 100 -12.08 -57.63 -23.49
C PRO A 100 -12.61 -57.14 -24.84
N ALA A 101 -13.91 -56.85 -24.89
CA ALA A 101 -14.54 -56.12 -25.99
C ALA A 101 -14.14 -54.63 -25.92
N PHE A 102 -13.70 -54.09 -27.06
CA PHE A 102 -13.45 -52.66 -27.24
C PHE A 102 -14.74 -51.85 -27.02
N VAL A 103 -14.72 -50.94 -26.05
CA VAL A 103 -15.78 -49.95 -25.84
C VAL A 103 -15.58 -48.81 -26.83
N GLN A 104 -16.48 -48.73 -27.81
CA GLN A 104 -16.54 -47.63 -28.77
C GLN A 104 -17.04 -46.37 -28.05
N ARG A 105 -16.17 -45.36 -27.98
CA ARG A 105 -16.40 -44.07 -27.32
C ARG A 105 -17.42 -43.26 -28.14
N SER A 106 -18.66 -43.21 -27.68
CA SER A 106 -19.71 -42.35 -28.24
C SER A 106 -19.31 -40.88 -28.10
N GLN A 107 -19.43 -40.13 -29.18
CA GLN A 107 -19.11 -38.71 -29.26
C GLN A 107 -19.98 -37.88 -28.31
N SER A 108 -19.36 -36.93 -27.61
CA SER A 108 -20.04 -35.96 -26.75
C SER A 108 -20.96 -35.05 -27.57
N ALA A 109 -22.25 -35.05 -27.23
CA ALA A 109 -23.19 -34.07 -27.75
C ALA A 109 -22.86 -32.69 -27.17
N ILE A 110 -22.65 -31.71 -28.05
CA ILE A 110 -22.49 -30.30 -27.69
C ILE A 110 -23.85 -29.79 -27.21
N VAL A 111 -24.01 -29.69 -25.89
CA VAL A 111 -25.15 -29.01 -25.28
C VAL A 111 -24.93 -27.51 -25.44
N LYS A 112 -25.66 -26.87 -26.34
CA LYS A 112 -25.72 -25.41 -26.45
C LYS A 112 -26.39 -24.86 -25.18
N GLN A 113 -25.59 -24.21 -24.33
CA GLN A 113 -26.14 -23.39 -23.25
C GLN A 113 -26.94 -22.21 -23.83
N PRO A 114 -28.15 -21.93 -23.32
CA PRO A 114 -28.84 -20.70 -23.64
C PRO A 114 -28.12 -19.49 -23.01
N PRO A 115 -28.14 -18.32 -23.66
CA PRO A 115 -27.47 -17.12 -23.16
C PRO A 115 -28.09 -16.65 -21.83
N PRO A 116 -27.29 -16.05 -20.94
CA PRO A 116 -27.78 -15.56 -19.66
C PRO A 116 -28.78 -14.42 -19.85
N GLN A 117 -29.90 -14.50 -19.13
CA GLN A 117 -30.88 -13.42 -19.08
C GLN A 117 -30.33 -12.24 -18.30
N VAL A 118 -30.20 -11.10 -18.98
CA VAL A 118 -29.87 -9.80 -18.39
C VAL A 118 -31.07 -9.34 -17.56
N SER A 119 -30.93 -9.39 -16.25
CA SER A 119 -31.90 -8.81 -15.31
C SER A 119 -31.70 -7.30 -15.25
N LYS A 120 -32.76 -6.53 -15.52
CA LYS A 120 -32.75 -5.06 -15.45
C LYS A 120 -32.45 -4.58 -14.02
N PRO A 121 -31.70 -3.49 -13.84
CA PRO A 121 -31.48 -2.89 -12.52
C PRO A 121 -32.78 -2.29 -11.97
N VAL A 122 -33.09 -2.66 -10.73
CA VAL A 122 -34.16 -2.07 -9.92
C VAL A 122 -33.70 -0.70 -9.43
N GLN A 123 -34.47 0.35 -9.73
CA GLN A 123 -34.25 1.70 -9.21
C GLN A 123 -34.57 1.74 -7.70
N PRO A 124 -33.70 2.33 -6.85
CA PRO A 124 -34.09 2.64 -5.48
C PRO A 124 -34.95 3.91 -5.45
N SER A 125 -36.11 3.79 -4.82
CA SER A 125 -37.05 4.88 -4.56
C SER A 125 -36.48 5.88 -3.55
N ILE A 126 -36.62 7.16 -3.89
CA ILE A 126 -36.28 8.31 -3.06
C ILE A 126 -37.30 8.43 -1.93
N LEU A 127 -36.87 8.28 -0.68
CA LEU A 127 -37.64 8.71 0.50
C LEU A 127 -37.22 10.13 0.89
N LYS A 128 -38.13 11.07 0.67
CA LYS A 128 -38.13 12.42 1.24
C LYS A 128 -38.75 12.39 2.63
N THR A 129 -38.17 13.15 3.56
CA THR A 129 -38.75 13.88 4.73
C THR A 129 -37.60 14.14 5.72
N SER A 130 -37.49 15.20 6.52
CA SER A 130 -38.08 16.54 6.63
C SER A 130 -37.23 17.27 7.71
N PRO A 131 -37.13 18.62 7.75
CA PRO A 131 -36.14 19.34 8.54
C PRO A 131 -36.71 19.89 9.84
N VAL A 132 -36.14 19.56 11.02
CA VAL A 132 -36.46 20.30 12.26
C VAL A 132 -35.30 20.29 13.28
N LEU A 133 -35.02 21.50 13.78
CA LEU A 133 -34.35 21.90 15.05
C LEU A 133 -32.82 22.04 15.10
N GLN A 134 -32.42 23.26 14.76
CA GLN A 134 -31.28 24.00 15.30
C GLN A 134 -31.43 24.27 16.81
N SER A 135 -30.27 24.42 17.46
CA SER A 135 -29.98 25.36 18.58
C SER A 135 -29.66 24.74 19.94
N ALA A 136 -28.38 24.76 20.32
CA ALA A 136 -27.96 25.13 21.68
C ALA A 136 -26.59 25.83 21.63
N LEU A 137 -26.57 27.01 22.25
CA LEU A 137 -25.53 28.03 22.27
C LEU A 137 -24.47 27.77 23.37
N LYS A 138 -23.22 28.13 23.05
CA LYS A 138 -22.18 28.79 23.90
C LYS A 138 -21.75 28.17 25.25
N LYS A 139 -20.42 28.02 25.43
CA LYS A 139 -19.59 28.94 26.23
C LYS A 139 -18.07 28.73 26.08
N ASN A 140 -17.38 29.85 26.29
CA ASN A 140 -15.95 30.18 26.12
C ASN A 140 -14.93 29.32 26.88
N THR A 141 -13.71 29.21 26.33
CA THR A 141 -12.48 29.57 27.06
C THR A 141 -11.33 29.88 26.10
N THR A 142 -10.71 31.05 26.28
CA THR A 142 -9.49 31.54 25.60
C THR A 142 -8.25 30.87 26.21
N PRO A 143 -7.14 30.73 25.46
CA PRO A 143 -5.84 31.00 26.06
C PRO A 143 -4.97 31.98 25.24
N LEU A 144 -4.13 32.69 25.99
CA LEU A 144 -3.16 33.71 25.57
C LEU A 144 -2.07 33.18 24.61
N PRO A 145 -1.36 34.08 23.90
CA PRO A 145 -0.47 33.71 22.81
C PRO A 145 0.84 33.09 23.29
N LYS A 146 1.21 31.95 22.70
CA LYS A 146 2.56 31.39 22.81
C LYS A 146 3.51 32.18 21.90
N SER A 147 4.69 32.50 22.42
CA SER A 147 5.77 33.17 21.69
C SER A 147 6.26 32.36 20.48
N LYS A 148 6.84 33.05 19.49
CA LYS A 148 7.32 32.54 18.20
C LYS A 148 8.17 31.25 18.28
N ILE A 149 8.95 31.10 19.36
CA ILE A 149 9.80 29.91 19.63
C ILE A 149 8.96 28.64 19.88
N ALA A 150 7.79 28.76 20.52
CA ALA A 150 6.93 27.63 20.82
C ALA A 150 6.18 27.08 19.59
N ILE A 151 6.02 27.91 18.55
CA ILE A 151 5.39 27.49 17.29
C ILE A 151 6.40 26.72 16.42
N GLU A 152 7.67 27.13 16.43
CA GLU A 152 8.75 26.41 15.73
C GLU A 152 9.02 25.05 16.39
N GLU A 153 9.02 24.97 17.72
CA GLU A 153 9.17 23.70 18.45
C GLU A 153 7.95 22.79 18.28
N GLU A 154 6.72 23.32 18.26
CA GLU A 154 5.50 22.51 18.10
C GLU A 154 5.34 21.97 16.67
N CYS A 155 5.76 22.72 15.64
CA CYS A 155 5.85 22.23 14.26
C CYS A 155 6.96 21.17 14.09
N THR A 156 8.12 21.39 14.70
CA THR A 156 9.24 20.43 14.62
C THR A 156 8.90 19.13 15.36
N LEU A 157 8.27 19.22 16.52
CA LEU A 157 7.84 18.06 17.31
C LEU A 157 6.71 17.27 16.62
N LYS A 158 5.73 17.95 15.98
CA LYS A 158 4.66 17.28 15.22
C LYS A 158 5.17 16.63 13.93
N CYS A 159 6.11 17.26 13.23
CA CYS A 159 6.76 16.68 12.06
C CYS A 159 7.66 15.49 12.42
N THR A 160 8.34 15.53 13.56
CA THR A 160 9.17 14.41 14.05
C THR A 160 8.32 13.22 14.50
N LYS A 161 7.09 13.46 14.97
CA LYS A 161 6.14 12.40 15.34
C LYS A 161 5.49 11.74 14.10
N LEU A 162 5.24 12.51 13.04
CA LEU A 162 4.80 12.00 11.74
C LEU A 162 5.88 11.20 11.00
N LYS A 163 7.16 11.42 11.32
CA LYS A 163 8.34 10.70 10.80
C LYS A 163 8.30 9.19 11.07
N MET A 164 7.51 8.72 12.03
CA MET A 164 7.48 7.32 12.45
C MET A 164 6.25 6.53 11.99
N GLU A 165 5.20 7.17 11.49
CA GLU A 165 3.91 6.45 11.35
C GLU A 165 3.37 6.28 9.94
N ASN A 166 3.64 7.11 8.92
CA ASN A 166 3.03 6.88 7.59
C ASN A 166 3.68 7.65 6.42
N SER A 167 4.44 6.93 5.59
CA SER A 167 5.00 7.42 4.31
C SER A 167 3.93 7.68 3.24
N SER A 168 2.84 6.89 3.20
CA SER A 168 1.80 7.00 2.16
C SER A 168 0.93 8.27 2.23
N ILE A 169 0.77 8.85 3.43
CA ILE A 169 -0.03 10.06 3.66
C ILE A 169 0.65 11.30 3.07
N ILE A 170 1.98 11.29 2.99
CA ILE A 170 2.78 12.42 2.52
C ILE A 170 2.61 12.60 1.00
N THR A 171 2.55 11.51 0.23
CA THR A 171 2.36 11.52 -1.22
C THR A 171 0.98 12.07 -1.64
N GLY A 172 -0.07 11.78 -0.86
CA GLY A 172 -1.42 12.30 -1.10
C GLY A 172 -1.57 13.80 -0.81
N ALA A 173 -0.83 14.31 0.17
CA ALA A 173 -0.82 15.73 0.52
C ALA A 173 -0.17 16.60 -0.57
N THR A 174 0.90 16.13 -1.21
CA THR A 174 1.58 16.86 -2.31
C THR A 174 0.74 16.95 -3.57
N TYR A 175 0.07 15.86 -3.95
CA TYR A 175 -0.79 15.84 -5.13
C TYR A 175 -1.98 16.81 -4.97
N THR A 176 -2.49 16.94 -3.75
CA THR A 176 -3.60 17.87 -3.42
C THR A 176 -3.15 19.33 -3.35
N LEU A 177 -1.91 19.61 -2.96
CA LEU A 177 -1.37 20.98 -2.87
C LEU A 177 -0.94 21.53 -4.24
N CYS A 178 -0.50 20.67 -5.17
CA CYS A 178 0.16 21.12 -6.40
C CYS A 178 -0.46 20.55 -7.70
N GLY A 179 -1.41 19.61 -7.62
CA GLY A 179 -2.08 19.02 -8.78
C GLY A 179 -3.27 19.85 -9.27
N GLY A 180 -3.12 20.49 -10.44
CA GLY A 180 -4.27 20.93 -11.26
C GLY A 180 -4.52 22.44 -11.39
N VAL A 181 -3.75 23.31 -10.71
CA VAL A 181 -3.97 24.77 -10.80
C VAL A 181 -2.96 25.39 -11.77
N LYS A 182 -3.41 25.72 -12.99
CA LYS A 182 -2.55 26.29 -14.06
C LYS A 182 -2.08 27.73 -13.78
N ASN A 183 -2.57 28.39 -12.72
CA ASN A 183 -2.24 29.77 -12.36
C ASN A 183 -1.95 29.91 -10.86
N LEU A 184 -0.81 29.36 -10.40
CA LEU A 184 -0.31 29.61 -9.06
C LEU A 184 0.49 30.92 -9.06
N ASN A 185 0.28 31.76 -8.04
CA ASN A 185 1.15 32.92 -7.82
C ASN A 185 2.58 32.47 -7.47
N GLU A 186 3.54 33.38 -7.63
CA GLU A 186 4.98 33.04 -7.56
C GLU A 186 5.38 32.48 -6.19
N SER A 187 4.72 32.91 -5.11
CA SER A 187 4.91 32.38 -3.76
C SER A 187 4.41 30.94 -3.59
N ARG A 188 3.23 30.60 -4.16
CA ARG A 188 2.73 29.22 -4.15
C ARG A 188 3.55 28.29 -5.03
N LYS A 189 4.09 28.77 -6.16
CA LYS A 189 5.06 28.00 -6.96
C LYS A 189 6.31 27.67 -6.15
N ARG A 190 6.85 28.62 -5.38
CA ARG A 190 8.02 28.38 -4.52
C ARG A 190 7.74 27.37 -3.41
N ILE A 191 6.56 27.43 -2.77
CA ILE A 191 6.17 26.47 -1.73
C ILE A 191 5.90 25.08 -2.32
N CYS A 192 5.22 24.99 -3.46
CA CYS A 192 5.03 23.73 -4.18
C CYS A 192 6.36 23.14 -4.64
N ASN A 193 7.26 23.96 -5.19
CA ASN A 193 8.60 23.51 -5.56
C ASN A 193 9.41 23.10 -4.33
N PHE A 194 9.31 23.81 -3.20
CA PHE A 194 9.96 23.43 -1.96
C PHE A 194 9.43 22.10 -1.41
N PHE A 195 8.12 21.87 -1.37
CA PHE A 195 7.53 20.60 -0.91
C PHE A 195 7.75 19.47 -1.89
N LYS A 196 7.71 19.75 -3.19
CA LYS A 196 8.12 18.83 -4.24
C LYS A 196 9.57 18.45 -4.02
N GLU A 197 10.51 19.39 -4.07
CA GLU A 197 11.93 19.16 -3.78
C GLU A 197 12.17 18.50 -2.43
N TRP A 198 11.42 18.82 -1.36
CA TRP A 198 11.60 18.21 -0.04
C TRP A 198 11.10 16.77 0.02
N ILE A 199 9.91 16.48 -0.50
CA ILE A 199 9.38 15.10 -0.60
C ILE A 199 10.22 14.30 -1.58
N TYR A 200 10.64 14.91 -2.68
CA TYR A 200 11.54 14.29 -3.65
C TYR A 200 12.93 14.08 -3.08
N LYS A 201 13.48 14.98 -2.26
CA LYS A 201 14.75 14.77 -1.57
C LYS A 201 14.65 13.70 -0.48
N ALA A 202 13.55 13.71 0.27
CA ALA A 202 13.28 12.75 1.33
C ALA A 202 12.99 11.34 0.79
N ILE A 203 12.41 11.23 -0.42
CA ILE A 203 12.11 9.94 -1.05
C ILE A 203 13.23 9.48 -2.00
N PHE A 204 13.91 10.41 -2.71
CA PHE A 204 14.80 10.07 -3.82
C PHE A 204 16.25 10.61 -3.74
N ASP A 205 16.54 11.72 -3.03
CA ASP A 205 17.95 12.07 -2.72
C ASP A 205 18.52 11.14 -1.63
N TYR A 206 17.67 10.67 -0.73
CA TYR A 206 17.98 9.65 0.27
C TYR A 206 16.83 8.65 0.38
N PRO A 207 16.61 7.74 -0.59
CA PRO A 207 16.13 6.44 -0.17
C PRO A 207 17.24 5.93 0.73
N THR A 208 16.97 5.98 2.03
CA THR A 208 17.71 5.18 2.99
C THR A 208 17.71 3.74 2.43
N VAL A 209 18.79 3.00 2.67
CA VAL A 209 19.00 1.68 2.05
C VAL A 209 17.77 0.76 2.23
N ASP A 210 17.04 0.93 3.32
CA ASP A 210 15.77 0.27 3.62
C ASP A 210 14.70 0.48 2.53
N ILE A 211 14.46 1.71 2.07
CA ILE A 211 13.50 2.04 1.01
C ILE A 211 13.96 1.41 -0.31
N ALA A 212 15.26 1.54 -0.63
CA ALA A 212 15.81 0.95 -1.85
C ALA A 212 15.66 -0.58 -1.84
N CYS A 213 15.84 -1.22 -0.68
CA CYS A 213 15.61 -2.65 -0.47
C CYS A 213 14.14 -3.01 -0.68
N ALA A 214 13.21 -2.29 -0.04
CA ALA A 214 11.77 -2.56 -0.13
C ALA A 214 11.25 -2.47 -1.57
N PHE A 215 11.71 -1.47 -2.33
CA PHE A 215 11.33 -1.35 -3.74
C PHE A 215 12.04 -2.36 -4.64
N SER A 216 13.29 -2.73 -4.35
CA SER A 216 14.04 -3.65 -5.22
C SER A 216 13.66 -5.11 -5.02
N PHE A 217 13.36 -5.53 -3.79
CA PHE A 217 13.14 -6.94 -3.45
C PHE A 217 11.71 -7.28 -3.03
N CYS A 218 10.98 -6.32 -2.45
CA CYS A 218 9.64 -6.56 -1.91
C CYS A 218 8.51 -6.09 -2.83
N ASP A 219 8.80 -5.52 -4.00
CA ASP A 219 7.81 -4.94 -4.94
C ASP A 219 6.83 -3.94 -4.26
N GLY A 220 7.28 -3.26 -3.19
CA GLY A 220 6.44 -2.38 -2.37
C GLY A 220 5.32 -3.11 -1.61
N GLN A 221 5.38 -4.43 -1.49
CA GLN A 221 4.45 -5.29 -0.77
C GLN A 221 5.14 -5.90 0.46
N ASP A 222 4.45 -5.91 1.60
CA ASP A 222 4.99 -6.53 2.82
C ASP A 222 4.64 -8.03 2.91
N ARG A 223 5.05 -8.81 1.91
CA ARG A 223 4.94 -10.28 2.01
C ARG A 223 5.97 -10.83 2.98
N GLN A 224 5.54 -11.70 3.89
CA GLN A 224 6.42 -12.36 4.86
C GLN A 224 7.25 -11.38 5.74
N GLY A 225 6.77 -10.13 5.92
CA GLY A 225 7.52 -9.09 6.63
C GLY A 225 8.75 -8.59 5.87
N CYS A 226 8.77 -8.72 4.53
CA CYS A 226 9.90 -8.31 3.68
C CYS A 226 10.31 -6.85 3.92
N GLU A 227 9.34 -5.93 4.09
CA GLU A 227 9.64 -4.52 4.32
C GLU A 227 10.35 -4.34 5.67
N GLN A 228 9.82 -4.98 6.72
CA GLN A 228 10.42 -4.97 8.06
C GLN A 228 11.84 -5.55 8.05
N GLN A 229 12.07 -6.63 7.30
CA GLN A 229 13.39 -7.24 7.14
C GLN A 229 14.36 -6.30 6.42
N CYS A 230 13.91 -5.61 5.36
CA CYS A 230 14.68 -4.58 4.69
C CYS A 230 15.12 -3.47 5.66
N TYR A 231 14.21 -2.96 6.50
CA TYR A 231 14.58 -1.98 7.55
C TYR A 231 15.62 -2.51 8.52
N GLN A 232 15.43 -3.74 9.02
CA GLN A 232 16.32 -4.33 10.01
C GLN A 232 17.74 -4.55 9.46
N SER A 233 17.86 -4.89 8.19
CA SER A 233 19.15 -5.24 7.57
C SER A 233 19.74 -4.12 6.72
N ALA A 234 19.06 -2.99 6.55
CA ALA A 234 19.55 -1.85 5.78
C ALA A 234 20.95 -1.37 6.19
N HIS A 235 21.25 -1.42 7.49
CA HIS A 235 22.58 -1.04 8.01
C HIS A 235 23.72 -1.94 7.53
N LYS A 236 23.41 -3.11 6.93
CA LYS A 236 24.41 -4.03 6.37
C LYS A 236 24.83 -3.68 4.96
N PHE A 237 24.11 -2.83 4.23
CA PHE A 237 24.58 -2.43 2.90
C PHE A 237 25.50 -1.23 2.96
N ASP A 238 26.39 -1.15 1.99
CA ASP A 238 27.24 0.01 1.81
C ASP A 238 26.47 1.08 1.02
N SER A 239 26.03 2.12 1.73
CA SER A 239 25.23 3.21 1.14
C SER A 239 25.91 3.88 -0.08
N ALA A 240 27.25 3.94 -0.11
CA ALA A 240 27.96 4.56 -1.22
C ALA A 240 27.94 3.66 -2.46
N ILE A 241 28.04 2.34 -2.26
CA ILE A 241 27.91 1.36 -3.33
C ILE A 241 26.48 1.30 -3.85
N VAL A 242 25.48 1.20 -2.97
CA VAL A 242 24.05 1.23 -3.35
C VAL A 242 23.74 2.47 -4.17
N LYS A 243 24.23 3.65 -3.75
CA LYS A 243 24.05 4.90 -4.51
C LYS A 243 24.66 4.81 -5.91
N LYS A 244 25.86 4.27 -6.05
CA LYS A 244 26.53 4.08 -7.34
C LYS A 244 25.80 3.04 -8.21
N HIS A 245 25.37 1.94 -7.62
CA HIS A 245 24.67 0.86 -8.30
C HIS A 245 23.32 1.35 -8.86
N ARG A 246 22.57 2.13 -8.07
CA ARG A 246 21.34 2.84 -8.46
C ARG A 246 21.50 3.68 -9.73
N ASN A 247 22.67 4.30 -9.91
CA ASN A 247 22.96 5.09 -11.10
C ASN A 247 23.23 4.23 -12.35
N THR A 248 23.30 2.90 -12.23
CA THR A 248 23.43 1.96 -13.34
C THR A 248 22.20 1.07 -13.55
N LEU A 249 21.28 1.05 -12.58
CA LEU A 249 20.10 0.16 -12.55
C LEU A 249 19.22 0.23 -13.81
N SER A 250 19.04 1.41 -14.39
CA SER A 250 18.16 1.58 -15.57
C SER A 250 18.70 1.00 -16.88
N GLN A 251 19.95 0.55 -16.90
CA GLN A 251 20.59 0.00 -18.11
C GLN A 251 20.57 -1.53 -18.11
N ARG A 252 20.02 -2.14 -17.05
CA ARG A 252 20.08 -3.59 -16.84
C ARG A 252 18.75 -4.24 -17.18
N GLU A 253 18.80 -5.45 -17.72
CA GLU A 253 17.60 -6.28 -17.86
C GLU A 253 17.17 -6.83 -16.49
N PRO A 254 15.91 -7.28 -16.33
CA PRO A 254 15.47 -8.02 -15.15
C PRO A 254 16.35 -9.22 -14.86
N ASP A 255 16.56 -9.53 -13.58
CA ASP A 255 17.39 -10.69 -13.21
C ASP A 255 16.75 -11.99 -13.71
N VAL A 256 17.55 -12.87 -14.32
CA VAL A 256 17.02 -14.07 -14.97
C VAL A 256 16.62 -15.15 -13.95
N ASP A 257 17.33 -15.22 -12.83
CA ASP A 257 17.15 -16.19 -11.75
C ASP A 257 17.61 -15.64 -10.38
N VAL A 258 17.34 -16.41 -9.32
CA VAL A 258 17.66 -16.05 -7.93
C VAL A 258 19.17 -15.89 -7.74
N GLU A 259 20.00 -16.68 -8.43
CA GLU A 259 21.47 -16.61 -8.31
C GLU A 259 22.02 -15.30 -8.87
N ALA A 260 21.49 -14.84 -10.00
CA ALA A 260 21.82 -13.54 -10.58
C ALA A 260 21.44 -12.39 -9.61
N CYS A 261 20.23 -12.43 -9.04
CA CYS A 261 19.80 -11.46 -8.04
C CYS A 261 20.72 -11.48 -6.80
N GLU A 262 21.06 -12.65 -6.27
CA GLU A 262 21.92 -12.76 -5.10
C GLU A 262 23.31 -12.17 -5.35
N LYS A 263 23.86 -12.42 -6.55
CA LYS A 263 25.16 -11.90 -6.95
C LYS A 263 25.16 -10.37 -6.97
N GLU A 264 24.10 -9.76 -7.50
CA GLU A 264 23.93 -8.31 -7.51
C GLU A 264 23.71 -7.74 -6.12
N CYS A 265 22.87 -8.37 -5.30
CA CYS A 265 22.66 -7.98 -3.91
C CYS A 265 23.96 -8.00 -3.10
N LYS A 266 24.82 -9.01 -3.30
CA LYS A 266 26.14 -9.10 -2.63
C LYS A 266 27.08 -7.96 -3.01
N ILE A 267 26.96 -7.40 -4.22
CA ILE A 267 27.74 -6.23 -4.63
C ILE A 267 27.35 -5.02 -3.77
N ASP A 268 26.06 -4.81 -3.54
CA ASP A 268 25.54 -3.70 -2.74
C ASP A 268 25.98 -3.73 -1.27
N CYS A 269 26.37 -4.89 -0.78
CA CYS A 269 26.86 -5.06 0.59
C CYS A 269 28.30 -4.59 0.78
N GLY A 270 29.06 -4.46 -0.31
CA GLY A 270 30.44 -4.00 -0.26
C GLY A 270 31.34 -4.92 0.56
N LYS A 271 31.80 -4.42 1.72
CA LYS A 271 32.66 -5.16 2.64
C LYS A 271 31.90 -5.93 3.72
N ASN A 272 30.60 -5.68 3.85
CA ASN A 272 29.77 -6.30 4.88
C ASN A 272 29.31 -7.70 4.41
N ASP A 273 29.16 -8.63 5.35
CA ASP A 273 28.53 -9.92 5.06
C ASP A 273 27.01 -9.82 5.21
N CYS A 274 26.33 -9.90 4.07
CA CYS A 274 24.87 -9.87 3.94
C CYS A 274 24.35 -11.13 3.22
N SER A 275 25.17 -12.19 3.12
CA SER A 275 24.90 -13.32 2.23
C SER A 275 23.55 -13.98 2.55
N LYS A 276 23.19 -14.04 3.83
CA LYS A 276 21.93 -14.61 4.30
C LYS A 276 20.73 -13.76 3.90
N GLU A 277 20.86 -12.45 4.05
CA GLU A 277 19.80 -11.49 3.70
C GLU A 277 19.55 -11.48 2.19
N CYS A 278 20.62 -11.49 1.39
CA CYS A 278 20.49 -11.56 -0.06
C CYS A 278 19.78 -12.83 -0.53
N THR A 279 20.12 -14.00 0.02
CA THR A 279 19.41 -15.25 -0.29
C THR A 279 17.94 -15.17 0.06
N LEU A 280 17.60 -14.65 1.24
CA LEU A 280 16.22 -14.51 1.68
C LEU A 280 15.42 -13.57 0.76
N TRP A 281 15.95 -12.37 0.50
CA TRP A 281 15.25 -11.36 -0.29
C TRP A 281 15.13 -11.72 -1.75
N CYS A 282 16.17 -12.28 -2.36
CA CYS A 282 16.07 -12.75 -3.74
C CYS A 282 15.08 -13.92 -3.88
N SER A 283 14.97 -14.78 -2.86
CA SER A 283 13.94 -15.81 -2.83
C SER A 283 12.53 -15.19 -2.81
N ILE A 284 12.28 -14.23 -1.91
CA ILE A 284 10.99 -13.52 -1.81
C ILE A 284 10.68 -12.76 -3.11
N HIS A 285 11.66 -12.06 -3.68
CA HIS A 285 11.50 -11.28 -4.90
C HIS A 285 11.05 -12.16 -6.09
N PHE A 286 11.53 -13.39 -6.15
CA PHE A 286 11.16 -14.35 -7.19
C PHE A 286 9.81 -15.06 -6.95
N GLU A 287 9.18 -14.88 -5.79
CA GLU A 287 7.81 -15.36 -5.54
C GLU A 287 6.73 -14.44 -6.16
N TYR A 288 7.08 -13.23 -6.60
CA TYR A 288 6.13 -12.31 -7.24
C TYR A 288 5.88 -12.70 -8.70
N GLU A 289 4.62 -13.01 -9.03
CA GLU A 289 4.21 -13.41 -10.39
C GLU A 289 4.52 -12.33 -11.44
N ASN A 290 4.36 -11.05 -11.06
CA ASN A 290 4.58 -9.89 -11.92
C ASN A 290 5.97 -9.27 -11.80
N ARG A 291 6.93 -9.94 -11.15
CA ARG A 291 8.29 -9.43 -10.88
C ARG A 291 8.94 -8.79 -12.10
N LYS A 292 8.94 -9.47 -13.25
CA LYS A 292 9.62 -8.99 -14.46
C LYS A 292 9.02 -7.68 -14.99
N GLU A 293 7.70 -7.55 -14.93
CA GLU A 293 6.99 -6.32 -15.32
C GLU A 293 7.31 -5.20 -14.33
N TYR A 294 7.21 -5.48 -13.04
CA TYR A 294 7.55 -4.54 -11.98
C TYR A 294 9.00 -4.04 -12.07
N GLU A 295 9.99 -4.93 -12.22
CA GLU A 295 11.39 -4.56 -12.38
C GLU A 295 11.62 -3.68 -13.61
N ALA A 296 10.98 -4.00 -14.74
CA ALA A 296 11.08 -3.21 -15.95
C ALA A 296 10.51 -1.80 -15.76
N GLU A 297 9.34 -1.68 -15.12
CA GLU A 297 8.72 -0.39 -14.78
C GLU A 297 9.57 0.42 -13.79
N PHE A 298 10.09 -0.24 -12.75
CA PHE A 298 10.97 0.39 -11.77
C PHE A 298 12.26 0.90 -12.42
N LYS A 299 12.89 0.12 -13.29
CA LYS A 299 14.09 0.51 -14.04
C LYS A 299 13.82 1.69 -14.97
N GLU A 300 12.67 1.71 -15.64
CA GLU A 300 12.21 2.83 -16.47
C GLU A 300 11.96 4.09 -15.63
N LEU A 301 11.34 3.96 -14.45
CA LEU A 301 11.17 5.05 -13.49
C LEU A 301 12.53 5.63 -13.08
N MET A 302 13.50 4.77 -12.71
CA MET A 302 14.85 5.18 -12.34
C MET A 302 15.62 5.81 -13.50
N ARG A 303 15.33 5.42 -14.75
CA ARG A 303 15.87 6.06 -15.96
C ARG A 303 15.38 7.50 -16.08
N ARG A 304 14.06 7.69 -16.00
CA ARG A 304 13.42 9.02 -16.08
C ARG A 304 13.90 9.92 -14.95
N TRP A 305 14.03 9.35 -13.74
CA TRP A 305 14.57 10.03 -12.58
C TRP A 305 15.94 10.66 -12.87
N ARG A 306 16.89 9.85 -13.36
CA ARG A 306 18.23 10.33 -13.71
C ARG A 306 18.23 11.40 -14.79
N SER A 307 17.31 11.33 -15.75
CA SER A 307 17.22 12.36 -16.79
C SER A 307 16.76 13.72 -16.25
N LEU A 308 15.98 13.73 -15.16
CA LEU A 308 15.52 14.94 -14.50
C LEU A 308 16.54 15.50 -13.50
N HIS A 309 17.40 14.63 -12.96
CA HIS A 309 18.38 14.94 -11.93
C HIS A 309 19.77 14.40 -12.29
N PRO A 310 20.46 14.98 -13.28
CA PRO A 310 21.85 14.66 -13.55
C PRO A 310 22.71 15.05 -12.34
N GLU A 311 23.59 14.15 -11.89
CA GLU A 311 24.56 14.39 -10.82
C GLU A 311 25.59 15.47 -11.18
#